data_AF-A0A3G6S537-F1
#
_entry.id   AF-A0A3G6S537-F1
#
_cell.length_a   1.000
_cell.length_b   1.000
_cell.length_c   1.000
_cell.angle_alpha   90.00
_cell.angle_beta   90.00
_cell.angle_gamma   90.00
#
_symmetry.space_group_name_H-M   'P 1'
#
loop_
_entity.id
_entity.type
_entity.pdbx_description
1 polymer ?
#
loop_
_entity_poly.entity_id
_entity_poly.type
_entity_poly.pdbx_seq_one_letter_code
_entity_poly.pdbx_strand_id
1 'polypeptide(L)'
;MKSIAIWESRNDKQPFQEIELHFNYWKIPNNDKNFHKFLDVGLKLKSTQNTEYINFYFPAKIEKKDFCDIVSKFIKKPDLVSAIFNENYKVVIEGSKQHKILSDQDDEVFTVYEFSDNDISFENKYGGTIVSLKVPKINKKLYIRLRISGPFLNQLSTITSPSNSIFESAFSELEMIDFRVNEIRDLNKDLMEYCGKMCHIEKQHFFYICSNSEDVIGYHTPYLSCRNLENYRWNGYVDLPDIENAIFLAYHWKWTNQENSSLLIKSKYEKNNWKTIAKYLGVVVSISLVGCFLYDIFKFLLLKLL
;
A
#
# COMPACT_ATOMS: atom_id res chain seq x y z
N MET A 1 8.97 -8.42 -8.02
CA MET A 1 7.57 -8.31 -8.49
C MET A 1 7.56 -7.88 -9.96
N LYS A 2 6.50 -8.13 -10.73
CA LYS A 2 6.27 -7.44 -12.03
C LYS A 2 5.73 -6.03 -11.80
N SER A 3 5.88 -5.11 -12.75
CA SER A 3 5.48 -3.70 -12.58
C SER A 3 3.98 -3.47 -12.76
N ILE A 4 3.44 -2.49 -12.04
CA ILE A 4 2.20 -1.79 -12.42
C ILE A 4 2.54 -0.89 -13.63
N ALA A 5 1.60 -0.71 -14.56
CA ALA A 5 1.74 0.28 -15.64
C ALA A 5 0.55 1.23 -15.69
N ILE A 6 0.79 2.51 -16.00
CA ILE A 6 -0.25 3.54 -16.10
C ILE A 6 -0.07 4.32 -17.40
N TRP A 7 -1.14 4.41 -18.19
CA TRP A 7 -1.15 5.16 -19.45
C TRP A 7 -2.52 5.73 -19.78
N GLU A 8 -2.55 6.69 -20.70
CA GLU A 8 -3.78 7.29 -21.21
C GLU A 8 -4.16 6.71 -22.57
N SER A 9 -5.45 6.46 -22.78
CA SER A 9 -6.01 6.36 -24.13
C SER A 9 -6.48 7.74 -24.55
N ARG A 10 -5.88 8.30 -25.60
CA ARG A 10 -6.13 9.68 -26.06
C ARG A 10 -6.72 9.72 -27.46
N ASN A 11 -7.47 10.79 -27.72
CA ASN A 11 -8.05 11.05 -29.04
C ASN A 11 -7.11 11.84 -29.97
N ASP A 12 -5.94 12.24 -29.47
CA ASP A 12 -4.96 13.07 -30.19
C ASP A 12 -3.56 12.42 -30.21
N LYS A 13 -2.67 13.00 -31.03
CA LYS A 13 -1.24 12.62 -31.12
C LYS A 13 -0.34 13.52 -30.25
N GLN A 14 -0.91 14.27 -29.32
CA GLN A 14 -0.15 15.19 -28.46
C GLN A 14 0.72 14.39 -27.47
N PRO A 15 1.83 14.98 -26.96
CA PRO A 15 2.61 14.33 -25.92
C PRO A 15 1.74 14.04 -24.70
N PHE A 16 1.96 12.85 -24.11
CA PHE A 16 1.33 12.46 -22.86
C PHE A 16 1.59 13.51 -21.79
N GLN A 17 0.55 13.83 -21.02
CA GLN A 17 0.71 14.77 -19.93
C GLN A 17 1.52 14.15 -18.79
N GLU A 18 2.15 15.02 -18.01
CA GLU A 18 2.77 14.61 -16.76
C GLU A 18 1.69 14.38 -15.69
N ILE A 19 1.93 13.39 -14.84
CA ILE A 19 1.01 12.98 -13.78
C ILE A 19 1.66 13.07 -12.40
N GLU A 20 0.83 13.32 -11.37
CA GLU A 20 1.21 13.09 -9.97
C GLU A 20 0.57 11.82 -9.45
N LEU A 21 1.37 10.93 -8.86
CA LEU A 21 0.94 9.67 -8.28
C LEU A 21 1.05 9.69 -6.76
N HIS A 22 0.05 9.13 -6.10
CA HIS A 22 -0.01 9.00 -4.64
C HIS A 22 -0.39 7.56 -4.28
N PHE A 23 0.57 6.80 -3.77
CA PHE A 23 0.36 5.44 -3.31
C PHE A 23 0.35 5.41 -1.79
N ASN A 24 -0.71 4.85 -1.20
CA ASN A 24 -0.74 4.56 0.23
C ASN A 24 -0.95 3.06 0.41
N TYR A 25 0.11 2.34 0.78
CA TYR A 25 0.03 0.93 1.14
C TYR A 25 -0.25 0.82 2.63
N TRP A 26 -1.47 0.41 2.95
CA TRP A 26 -1.94 0.23 4.31
C TRP A 26 -1.77 -1.22 4.72
N LYS A 27 -1.15 -1.43 5.88
CA LYS A 27 -1.04 -2.72 6.54
C LYS A 27 -1.50 -2.55 7.98
N ILE A 28 -2.74 -2.98 8.24
CA ILE A 28 -3.39 -2.73 9.53
C ILE A 28 -3.60 -4.05 10.26
N PRO A 29 -3.15 -4.18 11.53
CA PRO A 29 -3.44 -5.35 12.33
C PRO A 29 -4.95 -5.59 12.47
N ASN A 30 -5.38 -6.83 12.35
CA ASN A 30 -6.71 -7.30 12.70
C ASN A 30 -6.62 -8.25 13.92
N ASN A 31 -7.71 -8.40 14.66
CA ASN A 31 -7.80 -9.17 15.91
C ASN A 31 -7.30 -10.63 15.78
N ASP A 32 -7.32 -11.20 14.57
CA ASP A 32 -6.86 -12.57 14.29
C ASP A 32 -5.36 -12.69 13.95
N LYS A 33 -4.53 -11.69 14.28
CA LYS A 33 -3.08 -11.67 13.94
C LYS A 33 -2.81 -11.72 12.43
N ASN A 34 -3.83 -11.38 11.65
CA ASN A 34 -3.73 -11.13 10.22
C ASN A 34 -3.64 -9.62 10.00
N PHE A 35 -3.15 -9.23 8.83
CA PHE A 35 -3.16 -7.83 8.44
C PHE A 35 -4.26 -7.60 7.40
N HIS A 36 -5.11 -6.60 7.65
CA HIS A 36 -5.91 -6.02 6.60
C HIS A 36 -5.00 -5.13 5.75
N LYS A 37 -4.76 -5.57 4.52
CA LYS A 37 -3.88 -4.90 3.56
C LYS A 37 -4.70 -4.32 2.42
N PHE A 38 -4.35 -3.12 1.97
CA PHE A 38 -4.85 -2.53 0.72
C PHE A 38 -3.92 -1.43 0.22
N LEU A 39 -4.03 -1.13 -1.06
CA LEU A 39 -3.29 -0.06 -1.73
C LEU A 39 -4.27 0.99 -2.21
N ASP A 40 -4.18 2.21 -1.68
CA ASP A 40 -4.83 3.35 -2.32
C ASP A 40 -3.93 3.90 -3.42
N VAL A 41 -4.52 4.22 -4.57
CA VAL A 41 -3.86 4.87 -5.71
C VAL A 41 -4.59 6.18 -5.99
N GLY A 42 -3.90 7.30 -5.78
CA GLY A 42 -4.32 8.62 -6.21
C GLY A 42 -3.58 9.01 -7.48
N LEU A 43 -4.29 9.54 -8.46
CA LEU A 43 -3.73 10.05 -9.71
C LEU A 43 -4.23 11.48 -9.92
N LYS A 44 -3.30 12.41 -10.09
CA LYS A 44 -3.59 13.80 -10.49
C LYS A 44 -3.11 14.02 -11.93
N LEU A 45 -4.04 14.45 -12.78
CA LEU A 45 -3.83 14.77 -14.18
C LEU A 45 -3.89 16.30 -14.35
N LYS A 46 -3.14 16.86 -15.31
CA LYS A 46 -3.17 18.31 -15.61
C LYS A 46 -4.46 18.73 -16.32
N SER A 47 -4.97 17.89 -17.20
CA SER A 47 -6.23 18.07 -17.95
C SER A 47 -6.68 16.74 -18.55
N THR A 48 -7.99 16.48 -18.64
CA THR A 48 -8.54 15.28 -19.28
C THR A 48 -9.28 15.57 -20.58
N GLN A 49 -9.12 16.77 -21.13
CA GLN A 49 -9.80 17.19 -22.37
C GLN A 49 -9.55 16.22 -23.55
N ASN A 50 -8.33 15.67 -23.63
CA ASN A 50 -7.94 14.76 -24.72
C ASN A 50 -7.85 13.29 -24.28
N THR A 51 -8.13 12.99 -23.02
CA THR A 51 -8.04 11.65 -22.43
C THR A 51 -9.39 10.97 -22.40
N GLU A 52 -9.56 9.86 -23.11
CA GLU A 52 -10.78 9.06 -23.09
C GLU A 52 -10.80 8.11 -21.90
N TYR A 53 -9.71 7.36 -21.71
CA TYR A 53 -9.52 6.44 -20.60
C TYR A 53 -8.18 6.66 -19.92
N ILE A 54 -8.16 6.45 -18.61
CA ILE A 54 -6.95 6.15 -17.86
C ILE A 54 -6.90 4.64 -17.67
N ASN A 55 -5.78 4.04 -18.02
CA ASN A 55 -5.59 2.60 -17.94
C ASN A 55 -4.56 2.26 -16.87
N PHE A 56 -4.89 1.26 -16.05
CA PHE A 56 -4.01 0.69 -15.04
C PHE A 56 -3.81 -0.78 -15.37
N TYR A 57 -2.57 -1.21 -15.58
CA TYR A 57 -2.23 -2.62 -15.64
C TYR A 57 -1.72 -3.09 -14.28
N PHE A 58 -2.33 -4.15 -13.77
CA PHE A 58 -1.87 -4.88 -12.60
C PHE A 58 -1.35 -6.25 -13.04
N PRO A 59 -0.16 -6.68 -12.60
CA PRO A 59 0.43 -7.98 -12.94
C PRO A 59 -0.23 -9.17 -12.21
N ALA A 60 -1.51 -9.04 -11.87
CA ALA A 60 -2.32 -10.05 -11.21
C ALA A 60 -3.74 -9.96 -11.75
N LYS A 61 -4.53 -11.02 -11.49
CA LYS A 61 -5.97 -10.96 -11.70
C LYS A 61 -6.57 -10.00 -10.67
N ILE A 62 -7.22 -8.94 -11.14
CA ILE A 62 -8.03 -8.01 -10.34
C ILE A 62 -9.50 -8.29 -10.64
N GLU A 63 -10.27 -8.60 -9.60
CA GLU A 63 -11.72 -8.72 -9.72
C GLU A 63 -12.39 -7.38 -9.36
N LYS A 64 -13.60 -7.15 -9.88
CA LYS A 64 -14.35 -5.92 -9.61
C LYS A 64 -14.53 -5.64 -8.11
N LYS A 65 -14.67 -6.68 -7.29
CA LYS A 65 -14.80 -6.56 -5.83
C LYS A 65 -13.53 -6.06 -5.14
N ASP A 66 -12.38 -6.23 -5.80
CA ASP A 66 -11.05 -5.90 -5.27
C ASP A 66 -10.63 -4.47 -5.67
N PHE A 67 -11.46 -3.75 -6.45
CA PHE A 67 -11.16 -2.43 -6.98
C PHE A 67 -12.35 -1.50 -6.76
N CYS A 68 -12.18 -0.43 -5.98
CA CYS A 68 -13.27 0.49 -5.67
C CYS A 68 -12.87 1.97 -5.67
N ASP A 69 -13.84 2.84 -5.95
CA ASP A 69 -13.75 4.27 -5.65
C ASP A 69 -13.76 4.47 -4.13
N ILE A 70 -12.96 5.43 -3.66
CA ILE A 70 -12.93 5.80 -2.23
C ILE A 70 -13.10 7.31 -1.98
N VAL A 71 -13.52 8.07 -2.99
CA VAL A 71 -13.74 9.52 -2.89
C VAL A 71 -14.81 9.84 -1.86
N SER A 72 -15.92 9.10 -1.90
CA SER A 72 -17.03 9.25 -0.94
C SER A 72 -16.61 9.14 0.53
N LYS A 73 -15.51 8.43 0.83
CA LYS A 73 -15.02 8.24 2.21
C LYS A 73 -14.42 9.49 2.84
N PHE A 74 -13.88 10.40 2.03
CA PHE A 74 -13.17 11.58 2.50
C PHE A 74 -13.76 12.91 2.02
N ILE A 75 -14.40 12.95 0.84
CA ILE A 75 -14.75 14.22 0.19
C ILE A 75 -15.71 15.11 1.00
N LYS A 76 -16.56 14.49 1.83
CA LYS A 76 -17.52 15.19 2.72
C LYS A 76 -16.92 15.60 4.07
N LYS A 77 -15.64 15.32 4.32
CA LYS A 77 -14.95 15.54 5.58
C LYS A 77 -13.76 16.48 5.33
N PRO A 78 -13.93 17.80 5.51
CA PRO A 78 -12.88 18.80 5.21
C PRO A 78 -11.54 18.46 5.85
N ASP A 79 -11.52 18.04 7.12
CA ASP A 79 -10.28 17.66 7.82
C ASP A 79 -9.54 16.50 7.15
N LEU A 80 -10.27 15.53 6.58
CA LEU A 80 -9.66 14.42 5.84
C LEU A 80 -9.16 14.84 4.47
N VAL A 81 -9.88 15.74 3.78
CA VAL A 81 -9.42 16.33 2.52
C VAL A 81 -8.10 17.04 2.76
N SER A 82 -8.04 17.91 3.77
CA SER A 82 -6.82 18.62 4.12
C SER A 82 -5.69 17.67 4.54
N ALA A 83 -5.99 16.60 5.28
CA ALA A 83 -5.00 15.60 5.66
C ALA A 83 -4.46 14.77 4.47
N ILE A 84 -5.32 14.41 3.51
CA ILE A 84 -4.94 13.64 2.31
C ILE A 84 -4.03 14.47 1.39
N PHE A 85 -4.35 15.75 1.20
CA PHE A 85 -3.60 16.63 0.32
C PHE A 85 -2.49 17.43 1.01
N ASN A 86 -2.45 17.38 2.36
CA ASN A 86 -1.50 18.12 3.20
C ASN A 86 -1.55 19.64 2.95
N GLU A 87 -2.74 20.18 2.71
CA GLU A 87 -3.01 21.58 2.42
C GLU A 87 -4.38 21.94 3.00
N ASN A 88 -4.59 23.21 3.38
CA ASN A 88 -5.90 23.66 3.81
C ASN A 88 -6.77 23.88 2.57
N TYR A 89 -7.71 22.97 2.35
CA TYR A 89 -8.61 23.04 1.21
C TYR A 89 -10.07 23.06 1.63
N LYS A 90 -10.88 23.76 0.83
CA LYS A 90 -12.34 23.76 0.92
C LYS A 90 -12.91 22.89 -0.19
N VAL A 91 -14.04 22.25 0.07
CA VAL A 91 -14.73 21.41 -0.91
C VAL A 91 -16.06 22.03 -1.27
N VAL A 92 -16.33 22.15 -2.57
CA VAL A 92 -17.66 22.48 -3.11
C VAL A 92 -18.25 21.23 -3.75
N ILE A 93 -19.33 20.73 -3.14
CA ILE A 93 -20.05 19.53 -3.60
C ILE A 93 -21.15 19.99 -4.56
N GLU A 94 -20.96 19.75 -5.86
CA GLU A 94 -21.89 20.19 -6.91
C GLU A 94 -22.75 19.03 -7.41
N GLY A 95 -23.55 18.38 -6.54
CA GLY A 95 -24.62 17.42 -6.92
C GLY A 95 -24.29 16.32 -7.94
N SER A 96 -23.01 16.09 -8.21
CA SER A 96 -22.48 15.35 -9.35
C SER A 96 -21.27 14.53 -8.90
N LYS A 97 -20.70 13.76 -9.84
CA LYS A 97 -19.45 13.00 -9.64
C LYS A 97 -18.21 13.89 -9.54
N GLN A 98 -18.35 15.22 -9.65
CA GLN A 98 -17.25 16.17 -9.68
C GLN A 98 -17.33 17.09 -8.45
N HIS A 99 -16.25 17.14 -7.69
CA HIS A 99 -16.14 17.93 -6.46
C HIS A 99 -14.99 18.90 -6.60
N LYS A 100 -15.28 20.21 -6.52
CA LYS A 100 -14.24 21.24 -6.68
C LYS A 100 -13.46 21.40 -5.38
N ILE A 101 -12.15 21.48 -5.51
CA ILE A 101 -11.23 21.76 -4.40
C ILE A 101 -10.75 23.19 -4.54
N LEU A 102 -11.04 24.01 -3.54
CA LEU A 102 -10.64 25.41 -3.48
C LEU A 102 -9.48 25.61 -2.51
N SER A 103 -8.61 26.57 -2.82
CA SER A 103 -7.58 27.06 -1.91
C SER A 103 -8.20 27.88 -0.77
N ASP A 104 -7.38 28.27 0.21
CA ASP A 104 -7.78 29.22 1.25
C ASP A 104 -8.26 30.57 0.69
N GLN A 105 -7.81 30.93 -0.51
CA GLN A 105 -8.18 32.16 -1.24
C GLN A 105 -9.42 31.97 -2.14
N ASP A 106 -10.13 30.85 -2.02
CA ASP A 106 -11.32 30.48 -2.80
C ASP A 106 -11.08 30.26 -4.31
N ASP A 107 -9.81 30.10 -4.71
CA ASP A 107 -9.44 29.71 -6.08
C ASP A 107 -9.56 28.20 -6.29
N GLU A 108 -10.18 27.77 -7.39
CA GLU A 108 -10.26 26.36 -7.76
C GLU A 108 -8.88 25.81 -8.17
N VAL A 109 -8.36 24.86 -7.39
CA VAL A 109 -7.04 24.26 -7.59
C VAL A 109 -7.12 23.02 -8.47
N PHE A 110 -8.10 22.15 -8.22
CA PHE A 110 -8.38 20.94 -8.99
C PHE A 110 -9.78 20.41 -8.71
N THR A 111 -10.24 19.47 -9.55
CA THR A 111 -11.49 18.74 -9.36
C THR A 111 -11.20 17.32 -8.91
N VAL A 112 -11.88 16.82 -7.89
CA VAL A 112 -11.90 15.40 -7.51
C VAL A 112 -13.05 14.72 -8.22
N TYR A 113 -12.78 13.57 -8.86
CA TYR A 113 -13.79 12.79 -9.57
C TYR A 113 -14.10 11.48 -8.85
N GLU A 114 -15.37 11.32 -8.48
CA GLU A 114 -15.97 10.12 -7.86
C GLU A 114 -16.55 9.23 -8.96
N PHE A 115 -15.82 8.17 -9.32
CA PHE A 115 -16.25 7.28 -10.39
C PHE A 115 -17.19 6.20 -9.88
N SER A 116 -17.90 5.56 -10.80
CA SER A 116 -18.80 4.44 -10.53
C SER A 116 -18.43 3.23 -11.37
N ASP A 117 -19.06 2.11 -11.07
CA ASP A 117 -18.92 0.87 -11.83
C ASP A 117 -19.16 1.01 -13.34
N ASN A 118 -20.02 1.95 -13.76
CA ASN A 118 -20.31 2.19 -15.17
C ASN A 118 -19.17 2.92 -15.91
N ASP A 119 -18.23 3.50 -15.18
CA ASP A 119 -17.10 4.23 -15.73
C ASP A 119 -15.87 3.31 -15.88
N ILE A 120 -15.93 2.05 -15.43
CA ILE A 120 -14.79 1.13 -15.37
C ILE A 120 -15.03 -0.11 -16.22
N SER A 121 -13.97 -0.59 -16.86
CA SER A 121 -13.93 -1.92 -17.48
C SER A 121 -12.67 -2.69 -17.07
N PHE A 122 -12.77 -4.02 -17.07
CA PHE A 122 -11.71 -4.93 -16.67
C PHE A 122 -11.42 -5.91 -17.80
N GLU A 123 -10.16 -6.05 -18.18
CA GLU A 123 -9.73 -6.98 -19.22
C GLU A 123 -8.53 -7.80 -18.75
N ASN A 124 -8.65 -9.13 -18.77
CA ASN A 124 -7.55 -10.03 -18.41
C ASN A 124 -6.70 -10.34 -19.64
N LYS A 125 -5.54 -9.69 -19.76
CA LYS A 125 -4.60 -9.83 -20.87
C LYS A 125 -3.15 -9.70 -20.41
N TYR A 126 -2.23 -10.20 -21.24
CA TYR A 126 -0.78 -10.06 -21.05
C TYR A 126 -0.23 -10.60 -19.72
N GLY A 127 -0.95 -11.52 -19.08
CA GLY A 127 -0.60 -12.09 -17.78
C GLY A 127 -0.97 -11.23 -16.58
N GLY A 128 -1.92 -10.30 -16.74
CA GLY A 128 -2.48 -9.47 -15.68
C GLY A 128 -3.88 -8.97 -16.01
N THR A 129 -4.29 -7.89 -15.35
CA THR A 129 -5.58 -7.22 -15.59
C THR A 129 -5.35 -5.76 -15.97
N ILE A 130 -5.94 -5.33 -17.08
CA ILE A 130 -6.08 -3.94 -17.46
C ILE A 130 -7.39 -3.42 -16.90
N VAL A 131 -7.34 -2.36 -16.12
CA VAL A 131 -8.50 -1.62 -15.62
C VAL A 131 -8.55 -0.28 -16.34
N SER A 132 -9.57 -0.08 -17.17
CA SER A 132 -9.75 1.15 -17.94
C SER A 132 -10.87 1.98 -17.33
N LEU A 133 -10.52 3.18 -16.86
CA LEU A 133 -11.42 4.15 -16.26
C LEU A 133 -11.72 5.28 -17.25
N LYS A 134 -12.99 5.43 -17.59
CA LYS A 134 -13.48 6.56 -18.37
C LYS A 134 -13.48 7.82 -17.51
N VAL A 135 -12.89 8.90 -18.02
CA VAL A 135 -12.77 10.17 -17.29
C VAL A 135 -13.60 11.27 -17.96
N PRO A 136 -14.17 12.22 -17.18
CA PRO A 136 -14.85 13.38 -17.73
C PRO A 136 -13.86 14.27 -18.47
N LYS A 137 -14.34 15.04 -19.46
CA LYS A 137 -13.52 15.99 -20.21
C LYS A 137 -13.42 17.30 -19.46
N ILE A 138 -12.29 17.53 -18.78
CA ILE A 138 -12.08 18.71 -17.92
C ILE A 138 -10.79 19.41 -18.35
N ASN A 139 -10.86 20.73 -18.62
CA ASN A 139 -9.69 21.55 -18.96
C ASN A 139 -9.01 22.16 -17.71
N LYS A 140 -8.91 21.36 -16.65
CA LYS A 140 -8.32 21.68 -15.36
C LYS A 140 -7.77 20.40 -14.76
N LYS A 141 -7.00 20.54 -13.67
CA LYS A 141 -6.45 19.41 -12.94
C LYS A 141 -7.57 18.49 -12.43
N LEU A 142 -7.43 17.20 -12.69
CA LEU A 142 -8.35 16.17 -12.23
C LEU A 142 -7.62 15.23 -11.26
N TYR A 143 -8.22 14.98 -10.10
CA TYR A 143 -7.75 13.99 -9.15
C TYR A 143 -8.75 12.83 -9.07
N ILE A 144 -8.24 11.61 -9.19
CA ILE A 144 -9.00 10.38 -8.94
C ILE A 144 -8.31 9.61 -7.82
N ARG A 145 -9.11 8.89 -7.02
CA ARG A 145 -8.56 8.03 -5.97
C ARG A 145 -9.34 6.74 -5.86
N LEU A 146 -8.60 5.63 -5.94
CA LEU A 146 -9.13 4.28 -5.91
C LEU A 146 -8.41 3.45 -4.85
N ARG A 147 -9.04 2.36 -4.42
CA ARG A 147 -8.47 1.35 -3.53
C ARG A 147 -8.44 0.00 -4.20
N ILE A 148 -7.34 -0.70 -3.99
CA ILE A 148 -7.12 -2.07 -4.45
C ILE A 148 -6.90 -2.96 -3.24
N SER A 149 -7.66 -4.04 -3.15
CA SER A 149 -7.54 -5.06 -2.13
C SER A 149 -7.34 -6.44 -2.78
N GLY A 150 -7.36 -7.50 -1.98
CA GLY A 150 -7.36 -8.86 -2.50
C GLY A 150 -5.98 -9.42 -2.89
N PRO A 151 -5.94 -10.51 -3.67
CA PRO A 151 -4.74 -11.33 -3.86
C PRO A 151 -3.56 -10.63 -4.51
N PHE A 152 -3.79 -9.53 -5.24
CA PHE A 152 -2.73 -8.72 -5.84
C PHE A 152 -1.69 -8.24 -4.81
N LEU A 153 -2.14 -7.92 -3.59
CA LEU A 153 -1.25 -7.44 -2.54
C LEU A 153 -0.20 -8.49 -2.11
N ASN A 154 -0.52 -9.77 -2.26
CA ASN A 154 0.43 -10.86 -1.99
C ASN A 154 1.59 -10.87 -3.00
N GLN A 155 1.46 -10.19 -4.15
CA GLN A 155 2.57 -9.99 -5.08
C GLN A 155 3.42 -8.78 -4.72
N LEU A 156 2.83 -7.76 -4.10
CA LEU A 156 3.54 -6.58 -3.57
C LEU A 156 4.42 -6.95 -2.37
N SER A 157 3.96 -7.88 -1.52
CA SER A 157 4.66 -8.27 -0.30
C SER A 157 5.04 -9.75 -0.26
N THR A 158 6.32 -10.05 0.00
CA THR A 158 6.81 -11.40 0.31
C THR A 158 7.15 -11.50 1.80
N ILE A 159 6.55 -12.47 2.49
CA ILE A 159 6.81 -12.72 3.93
C ILE A 159 7.84 -13.85 4.04
N THR A 160 8.86 -13.64 4.88
CA THR A 160 9.91 -14.63 5.18
C THR A 160 10.16 -14.68 6.68
N SER A 161 10.47 -15.87 7.20
CA SER A 161 10.94 -16.02 8.58
C SER A 161 12.46 -15.88 8.64
N PRO A 162 13.04 -15.23 9.67
CA PRO A 162 14.48 -15.19 9.87
C PRO A 162 15.09 -16.60 9.89
N SER A 163 16.16 -16.83 9.14
CA SER A 163 16.79 -18.16 9.00
C SER A 163 17.53 -18.61 10.27
N ASN A 164 17.97 -17.65 11.10
CA ASN A 164 18.98 -17.90 12.12
C ASN A 164 18.45 -17.66 13.54
N SER A 165 17.41 -18.39 13.91
CA SER A 165 17.35 -19.16 15.16
C SER A 165 15.93 -19.71 15.30
N ILE A 166 15.83 -20.94 15.81
CA ILE A 166 14.54 -21.57 16.14
C ILE A 166 13.74 -20.65 17.09
N PHE A 167 14.40 -19.80 17.88
CA PHE A 167 13.76 -18.83 18.76
C PHE A 167 13.30 -17.55 18.04
N GLU A 168 14.16 -16.81 17.34
CA GLU A 168 13.80 -15.53 16.70
C GLU A 168 12.73 -15.67 15.61
N SER A 169 12.80 -16.76 14.83
CA SER A 169 11.78 -17.09 13.82
C SER A 169 10.40 -17.37 14.40
N ALA A 170 10.33 -17.68 15.69
CA ALA A 170 9.09 -17.96 16.38
C ALA A 170 8.40 -16.71 16.93
N PHE A 171 9.15 -15.62 17.12
CA PHE A 171 8.66 -14.36 17.70
C PHE A 171 8.63 -13.20 16.71
N SER A 172 9.23 -13.33 15.52
CA SER A 172 9.23 -12.25 14.53
C SER A 172 9.14 -12.76 13.10
N GLU A 173 8.52 -11.95 12.24
CA GLU A 173 8.45 -12.17 10.79
C GLU A 173 9.06 -10.97 10.07
N LEU A 174 9.67 -11.25 8.92
CA LEU A 174 10.19 -10.24 8.00
C LEU A 174 9.26 -10.16 6.80
N GLU A 175 8.83 -8.95 6.46
CA GLU A 175 8.09 -8.68 5.24
C GLU A 175 8.94 -7.83 4.31
N MET A 176 9.01 -8.24 3.05
CA MET A 176 9.67 -7.50 1.99
C MET A 176 8.60 -6.99 1.02
N ILE A 177 8.49 -5.68 0.89
CA ILE A 177 7.56 -5.02 -0.03
C ILE A 177 8.37 -4.55 -1.23
N ASP A 178 8.04 -5.05 -2.42
CA ASP A 178 8.68 -4.71 -3.70
C ASP A 178 7.64 -4.04 -4.60
N PHE A 179 7.64 -2.71 -4.62
CA PHE A 179 6.70 -1.89 -5.37
C PHE A 179 7.36 -1.32 -6.62
N ARG A 180 6.71 -1.45 -7.79
CA ARG A 180 7.26 -1.01 -9.08
C ARG A 180 6.17 -0.40 -9.96
N VAL A 181 6.47 0.73 -10.57
CA VAL A 181 5.58 1.45 -11.50
C VAL A 181 6.34 1.82 -12.77
N ASN A 182 5.73 1.53 -13.92
CA ASN A 182 6.25 1.78 -15.26
C ASN A 182 7.66 1.19 -15.54
N GLU A 183 8.09 0.17 -14.80
CA GLU A 183 9.37 -0.53 -15.06
C GLU A 183 9.26 -1.41 -16.31
N ILE A 184 9.60 -0.85 -17.47
CA ILE A 184 9.46 -1.47 -18.81
C ILE A 184 10.06 -2.88 -18.86
N ARG A 185 11.20 -3.09 -18.20
CA ARG A 185 11.91 -4.39 -18.15
C ARG A 185 11.09 -5.53 -17.54
N ASP A 186 10.07 -5.19 -16.74
CA ASP A 186 9.22 -6.14 -16.02
C ASP A 186 7.84 -6.32 -16.69
N LEU A 187 7.58 -5.63 -17.81
CA LEU A 187 6.30 -5.63 -18.51
C LEU A 187 6.34 -6.53 -19.76
N ASN A 188 5.17 -7.05 -20.13
CA ASN A 188 5.00 -7.88 -21.32
C ASN A 188 5.20 -7.02 -22.59
N LYS A 189 5.90 -7.54 -23.61
CA LYS A 189 6.16 -6.80 -24.85
C LYS A 189 4.89 -6.45 -25.62
N ASP A 190 3.92 -7.35 -25.67
CA ASP A 190 2.63 -7.12 -26.32
C ASP A 190 1.83 -6.04 -25.57
N LEU A 191 1.95 -5.97 -24.23
CA LEU A 191 1.39 -4.87 -23.44
C LEU A 191 2.05 -3.54 -23.81
N MET A 192 3.38 -3.52 -23.99
CA MET A 192 4.11 -2.31 -24.39
C MET A 192 3.67 -1.82 -25.77
N GLU A 193 3.52 -2.74 -26.72
CA GLU A 193 3.00 -2.43 -28.07
C GLU A 193 1.56 -1.93 -28.01
N TYR A 194 0.72 -2.49 -27.13
CA TYR A 194 -0.66 -2.08 -26.93
C TYR A 194 -0.80 -0.70 -26.27
N CYS A 195 -0.07 -0.42 -25.19
CA CYS A 195 -0.16 0.86 -24.50
C CYS A 195 0.54 2.00 -25.25
N GLY A 196 1.52 1.66 -26.10
CA GLY A 196 2.37 2.60 -26.81
C GLY A 196 3.34 3.31 -25.87
N LYS A 197 2.86 4.32 -25.12
CA LYS A 197 3.68 5.10 -24.19
C LYS A 197 2.96 5.34 -22.87
N MET A 198 3.69 5.14 -21.77
CA MET A 198 3.22 5.36 -20.42
C MET A 198 3.25 6.85 -20.05
N CYS A 199 2.48 7.20 -19.02
CA CYS A 199 2.49 8.55 -18.48
C CYS A 199 3.87 8.87 -17.86
N HIS A 200 4.36 10.09 -18.11
CA HIS A 200 5.53 10.63 -17.42
C HIS A 200 5.15 11.04 -15.99
N ILE A 201 5.95 10.68 -15.00
CA ILE A 201 5.64 10.90 -13.59
C ILE A 201 6.37 12.17 -13.11
N GLU A 202 5.68 13.31 -13.11
CA GLU A 202 6.22 14.58 -12.56
C GLU A 202 6.49 14.44 -11.06
N LYS A 203 5.60 13.74 -10.35
CA LYS A 203 5.72 13.55 -8.91
C LYS A 203 5.14 12.21 -8.48
N GLN A 204 5.84 11.52 -7.59
CA GLN A 204 5.30 10.33 -6.93
C GLN A 204 5.48 10.42 -5.43
N HIS A 205 4.41 10.15 -4.69
CA HIS A 205 4.42 9.92 -3.26
C HIS A 205 4.10 8.46 -2.99
N PHE A 206 4.90 7.80 -2.16
CA PHE A 206 4.57 6.46 -1.64
C PHE A 206 4.58 6.52 -0.12
N PHE A 207 3.48 6.08 0.49
CA PHE A 207 3.35 5.92 1.93
C PHE A 207 3.23 4.44 2.28
N TYR A 208 4.12 3.96 3.14
CA TYR A 208 3.92 2.71 3.85
C TYR A 208 3.32 3.02 5.22
N ILE A 209 2.12 2.49 5.47
CA ILE A 209 1.37 2.76 6.69
C ILE A 209 1.22 1.47 7.47
N CYS A 210 1.84 1.40 8.64
CA CYS A 210 1.87 0.22 9.49
C CYS A 210 1.73 0.59 10.97
N SER A 211 1.50 -0.41 11.83
CA SER A 211 1.48 -0.21 13.29
C SER A 211 2.85 0.25 13.80
N ASN A 212 2.88 0.99 14.91
CA ASN A 212 4.14 1.36 15.59
C ASN A 212 4.96 0.16 16.09
N SER A 213 4.35 -1.02 16.17
CA SER A 213 4.99 -2.28 16.56
C SER A 213 5.77 -2.92 15.41
N GLU A 214 5.73 -2.31 14.23
CA GLU A 214 6.45 -2.74 13.05
C GLU A 214 7.60 -1.80 12.75
N ASP A 215 8.80 -2.37 12.65
CA ASP A 215 10.03 -1.64 12.36
C ASP A 215 10.36 -1.75 10.87
N VAL A 216 10.57 -0.61 10.21
CA VAL A 216 11.20 -0.56 8.89
C VAL A 216 12.72 -0.68 9.07
N ILE A 217 13.25 -1.88 8.86
CA ILE A 217 14.65 -2.24 9.13
C ILE A 217 15.55 -2.17 7.89
N GLY A 218 14.99 -1.97 6.71
CA GLY A 218 15.77 -1.87 5.47
C GLY A 218 14.99 -1.19 4.35
N TYR A 219 15.71 -0.43 3.55
CA TYR A 219 15.18 0.25 2.38
C TYR A 219 16.31 0.47 1.37
N HIS A 220 16.00 0.34 0.08
CA HIS A 220 16.98 0.67 -0.96
C HIS A 220 17.14 2.19 -1.13
N THR A 221 16.06 2.95 -0.92
CA THR A 221 15.99 4.42 -0.95
C THR A 221 15.52 4.90 0.43
N PRO A 222 16.21 5.86 1.07
CA PRO A 222 15.79 6.40 2.36
C PRO A 222 14.42 7.07 2.26
N TYR A 223 13.59 6.87 3.27
CA TYR A 223 12.33 7.61 3.38
C TYR A 223 12.63 9.08 3.70
N LEU A 224 11.80 9.98 3.17
CA LEU A 224 11.86 11.42 3.39
C LEU A 224 11.41 11.80 4.79
N SER A 225 10.34 11.17 5.28
CA SER A 225 9.78 11.44 6.61
C SER A 225 9.04 10.23 7.17
N CYS A 226 8.83 10.24 8.48
CA CYS A 226 7.96 9.32 9.19
C CYS A 226 7.11 10.14 10.16
N ARG A 227 5.80 9.90 10.20
CA ARG A 227 4.87 10.59 11.10
C ARG A 227 3.83 9.65 11.70
N ASN A 228 3.38 9.97 12.91
CA ASN A 228 2.18 9.36 13.48
C ASN A 228 0.94 9.78 12.67
N LEU A 229 0.01 8.86 12.45
CA LEU A 229 -1.31 9.17 11.90
C LEU A 229 -2.29 9.45 13.03
N GLU A 230 -3.11 10.48 12.87
CA GLU A 230 -4.13 10.81 13.85
C GLU A 230 -5.38 9.95 13.66
N ASN A 231 -5.44 8.81 14.36
CA ASN A 231 -6.49 7.79 14.24
C ASN A 231 -7.91 8.34 14.09
N TYR A 232 -8.28 9.31 14.94
CA TYR A 232 -9.63 9.89 14.94
C TYR A 232 -10.06 10.44 13.57
N ARG A 233 -9.11 10.90 12.73
CA ARG A 233 -9.38 11.37 11.36
C ARG A 233 -9.65 10.19 10.42
N TRP A 234 -8.86 9.12 10.55
CA TRP A 234 -8.78 8.03 9.57
C TRP A 234 -9.75 6.85 9.85
N ASN A 235 -10.34 6.74 11.02
CA ASN A 235 -11.24 5.62 11.38
C ASN A 235 -12.33 5.36 10.32
N GLY A 236 -13.03 6.41 9.89
CA GLY A 236 -14.07 6.30 8.86
C GLY A 236 -13.56 6.20 7.41
N TYR A 237 -12.24 6.23 7.19
CA TYR A 237 -11.60 6.10 5.88
C TYR A 237 -11.16 4.66 5.59
N VAL A 238 -10.82 3.91 6.64
CA VAL A 238 -10.16 2.60 6.52
C VAL A 238 -11.12 1.42 6.68
N ASP A 239 -12.39 1.66 7.05
CA ASP A 239 -13.42 0.62 7.26
C ASP A 239 -13.00 -0.48 8.26
N LEU A 240 -12.21 -0.15 9.27
CA LEU A 240 -11.82 -1.09 10.31
C LEU A 240 -12.39 -0.67 11.67
N PRO A 241 -13.12 -1.56 12.35
CA PRO A 241 -13.53 -1.33 13.73
C PRO A 241 -12.29 -1.37 14.65
N ASP A 242 -12.22 -0.44 15.59
CA ASP A 242 -11.26 -0.41 16.71
C ASP A 242 -9.79 -0.09 16.37
N ILE A 243 -9.58 0.99 15.62
CA ILE A 243 -8.27 1.65 15.50
C ILE A 243 -7.94 2.56 16.72
N GLU A 244 -8.91 2.88 17.59
CA GLU A 244 -8.76 3.98 18.57
C GLU A 244 -7.50 3.89 19.44
N ASN A 245 -7.06 2.70 19.81
CA ASN A 245 -5.86 2.49 20.63
C ASN A 245 -4.59 2.12 19.82
N ALA A 246 -4.70 1.92 18.51
CA ALA A 246 -3.59 1.47 17.67
C ALA A 246 -2.81 2.65 17.11
N ILE A 247 -1.53 2.82 17.48
CA ILE A 247 -0.71 3.88 16.89
C ILE A 247 -0.21 3.43 15.51
N PHE A 248 -0.46 4.23 14.48
CA PHE A 248 0.04 4.01 13.12
C PHE A 248 1.14 5.00 12.73
N LEU A 249 2.15 4.49 12.04
CA LEU A 249 3.23 5.24 11.43
C LEU A 249 3.05 5.28 9.92
N ALA A 250 3.29 6.44 9.32
CA ALA A 250 3.32 6.64 7.88
C ALA A 250 4.74 6.99 7.43
N TYR A 251 5.43 6.04 6.83
CA TYR A 251 6.75 6.23 6.21
C TYR A 251 6.57 6.75 4.78
N HIS A 252 7.26 7.83 4.43
CA HIS A 252 7.03 8.56 3.19
C HIS A 252 8.25 8.56 2.27
N TRP A 253 8.07 8.13 1.03
CA TRP A 253 9.02 8.32 -0.06
C TRP A 253 8.46 9.26 -1.12
N LYS A 254 9.36 10.04 -1.73
CA LYS A 254 9.00 11.01 -2.76
C LYS A 254 10.01 10.96 -3.91
N TRP A 255 9.49 10.94 -5.12
CA TRP A 255 10.26 11.12 -6.35
C TRP A 255 9.68 12.27 -7.19
N THR A 256 10.53 12.87 -8.01
CA THR A 256 10.16 13.95 -8.94
C THR A 256 10.79 13.68 -10.30
N ASN A 257 10.05 13.98 -11.38
CA ASN A 257 10.47 13.89 -12.77
C ASN A 257 11.11 12.54 -13.10
N GLN A 258 10.33 11.47 -13.03
CA GLN A 258 10.77 10.10 -13.34
C GLN A 258 9.92 9.47 -14.44
N GLU A 259 10.52 8.59 -15.23
CA GLU A 259 9.77 7.74 -16.18
C GLU A 259 9.18 6.50 -15.48
N ASN A 260 9.88 6.00 -14.47
CA ASN A 260 9.53 4.82 -13.70
C ASN A 260 9.95 4.98 -12.23
N SER A 261 9.48 4.09 -11.38
CA SER A 261 9.89 4.08 -9.99
C SER A 261 9.85 2.67 -9.42
N SER A 262 10.80 2.40 -8.52
CA SER A 262 10.84 1.17 -7.74
C SER A 262 11.12 1.47 -6.27
N LEU A 263 10.48 0.71 -5.40
CA LEU A 263 10.63 0.79 -3.95
C LEU A 263 10.68 -0.59 -3.32
N LEU A 264 11.85 -0.93 -2.80
CA LEU A 264 12.04 -2.07 -1.90
C LEU A 264 12.06 -1.60 -0.44
N ILE A 265 11.15 -2.14 0.37
CA ILE A 265 11.07 -1.96 1.82
C ILE A 265 11.23 -3.32 2.49
N LYS A 266 11.99 -3.39 3.57
CA LYS A 266 12.05 -4.52 4.47
C LYS A 266 11.55 -4.09 5.84
N SER A 267 10.49 -4.72 6.31
CA SER A 267 9.93 -4.48 7.64
C SER A 267 10.00 -5.75 8.50
N LYS A 268 9.97 -5.55 9.82
CA LYS A 268 9.95 -6.59 10.83
C LYS A 268 8.82 -6.31 11.80
N TYR A 269 8.02 -7.33 12.11
CA TYR A 269 6.97 -7.23 13.12
C TYR A 269 6.99 -8.46 14.04
N GLU A 270 6.48 -8.26 15.25
CA GLU A 270 6.38 -9.33 16.24
C GLU A 270 5.22 -10.28 15.95
N LYS A 271 5.46 -11.58 16.14
CA LYS A 271 4.46 -12.64 16.09
C LYS A 271 4.29 -13.21 17.49
N ASN A 272 3.49 -12.57 18.31
CA ASN A 272 3.17 -13.09 19.63
C ASN A 272 2.08 -14.17 19.55
N ASN A 273 2.49 -15.44 19.58
CA ASN A 273 1.58 -16.58 19.63
C ASN A 273 1.69 -17.30 20.98
N TRP A 274 0.64 -17.25 21.79
CA TRP A 274 0.61 -17.94 23.09
C TRP A 274 0.90 -19.44 22.97
N LYS A 275 0.48 -20.10 21.88
CA LYS A 275 0.83 -21.50 21.61
C LYS A 275 2.33 -21.68 21.42
N THR A 276 2.98 -20.73 20.75
CA THR A 276 4.44 -20.68 20.59
C THR A 276 5.10 -20.48 21.94
N ILE A 277 4.68 -19.49 22.73
CA ILE A 277 5.19 -19.22 24.07
C ILE A 277 5.06 -20.47 24.97
N ALA A 278 3.88 -21.09 25.01
CA ALA A 278 3.63 -22.31 25.78
C ALA A 278 4.54 -23.48 25.35
N LYS A 279 4.79 -23.64 24.05
CA LYS A 279 5.72 -24.64 23.52
C LYS A 279 7.15 -24.40 24.02
N TYR A 280 7.63 -23.15 23.99
CA TYR A 280 8.97 -22.82 24.50
C TYR A 280 9.06 -22.99 26.02
N LEU A 281 8.02 -22.63 26.77
CA LEU A 281 7.95 -22.91 28.21
C LEU A 281 8.07 -24.43 28.47
N GLY A 282 7.40 -25.26 27.67
CA GLY A 282 7.53 -26.73 27.74
C GLY A 282 8.96 -27.21 27.47
N VAL A 283 9.66 -26.62 26.48
CA VAL A 283 11.08 -26.93 26.21
C VAL A 283 11.96 -26.56 27.40
N VAL A 284 11.76 -25.39 28.00
CA VAL A 284 12.51 -24.94 29.18
C VAL A 284 12.30 -25.90 30.36
N VAL A 285 11.05 -26.28 30.66
CA VAL A 285 10.75 -27.25 31.71
C VAL A 285 11.42 -28.60 31.45
N SER A 286 11.41 -29.06 30.19
CA SER A 286 12.04 -30.33 29.80
C SER A 286 13.56 -30.30 29.99
N ILE A 287 14.22 -29.21 29.59
CA ILE A 287 15.67 -29.02 29.80
C ILE A 287 15.99 -29.03 31.30
N SER A 288 15.18 -28.36 32.12
CA SER A 288 15.35 -28.36 33.57
C SER A 288 15.24 -29.77 34.17
N LEU A 289 14.24 -30.55 33.76
CA LEU A 289 14.07 -31.94 34.23
C LEU A 289 15.25 -32.83 33.84
N VAL A 290 15.73 -32.71 32.60
CA VAL A 290 16.93 -33.43 32.14
C VAL A 290 18.17 -33.00 32.91
N GLY A 291 18.33 -31.70 33.17
CA GLY A 291 19.42 -31.16 33.98
C GLY A 291 19.43 -31.72 35.40
N CYS A 292 18.28 -31.77 36.07
CA CYS A 292 18.13 -32.39 37.39
C CYS A 292 18.48 -33.88 37.36
N PHE A 293 17.97 -34.62 36.38
CA PHE A 293 18.26 -36.05 36.23
C PHE A 293 19.74 -36.34 36.02
N LEU A 294 20.42 -35.55 35.16
CA LEU A 294 21.86 -35.67 34.95
C LEU A 294 22.67 -35.33 36.20
N TYR A 295 22.24 -34.33 36.97
CA TYR A 295 22.87 -33.99 38.25
C TYR A 295 22.77 -35.15 39.25
N ASP A 296 21.62 -35.81 39.34
CA ASP A 296 21.43 -36.96 40.24
C ASP A 296 22.29 -38.16 39.82
N ILE A 297 22.42 -38.44 38.52
CA ILE A 297 23.34 -39.47 38.00
C ILE A 297 24.78 -39.13 38.37
N PHE A 298 25.20 -37.89 38.15
CA PHE A 298 26.55 -37.45 38.43
C PHE A 298 26.87 -37.57 39.93
N LYS A 299 25.94 -37.13 40.79
CA LYS A 299 26.05 -37.26 42.25
C LYS A 299 26.17 -38.73 42.68
N PHE A 300 25.39 -39.62 42.11
CA PHE A 300 25.45 -41.07 42.40
C PHE A 300 26.79 -41.69 41.99
N LEU A 301 27.32 -41.34 40.82
CA LEU A 301 28.63 -41.83 40.36
C LEU A 301 29.77 -41.34 41.27
N LEU A 302 29.71 -40.08 41.70
CA LEU A 302 30.71 -39.47 42.57
C LEU A 302 30.75 -40.13 43.97
N LEU A 303 29.57 -40.48 44.51
CA LEU A 303 29.43 -41.23 45.76
C LEU A 303 29.94 -42.67 45.69
N LYS A 304 30.04 -43.26 44.50
CA LYS A 304 30.60 -44.62 44.30
C LYS A 304 32.12 -44.63 44.14
N LEU A 305 32.74 -43.48 43.86
CA LEU A 305 34.19 -43.33 43.65
C LEU A 305 34.93 -42.92 44.94
N LEU A 306 34.20 -42.48 45.98
CA LEU A 306 34.69 -42.20 47.33
C LEU A 306 34.41 -43.40 48.25
#